data_AF-A0AAJ4E1U0-F1
#
_entry.id   AF-A0AAJ4E1U0-F1
#
_cell.length_a   1.000
_cell.length_b   1.000
_cell.length_c   1.000
_cell.angle_alpha   90.00
_cell.angle_beta   90.00
_cell.angle_gamma   90.00
#
_symmetry.space_group_name_H-M   'P 1'
#
loop_
_entity.id
_entity.type
_entity.pdbx_description
1 polymer ?
#
loop_
_entity_poly.entity_id
_entity_poly.type
_entity_poly.pdbx_seq_one_letter_code
_entity_poly.pdbx_strand_id
1 'polypeptide(L)'
;MENVNLVTKWQGVKAKIVKFAMYLPAIVFGVLLVEANLQLFSYTANHMLRYLQSVPNYHINSIENLWLILHDVTLIVFLSFVFYFSYRKLLAKFPDNLLSALLMQFPMLFVCFFLISPTFDFSSLFAIHTSVTPLVASSSVLLLYGFNRLIKSKVTHLS
;
A
#
# COMPACT_ATOMS: atom_id res chain seq x y z
N MET A 1 -18.49 7.61 47.52
CA MET A 1 -18.81 6.88 46.26
C MET A 1 -18.25 7.55 45.00
N GLU A 2 -17.80 8.81 45.05
CA GLU A 2 -17.30 9.56 43.89
C GLU A 2 -15.93 9.07 43.34
N ASN A 3 -15.06 8.57 44.22
CA ASN A 3 -13.72 8.09 43.84
C ASN A 3 -13.74 6.82 42.96
N VAL A 4 -14.76 5.97 43.08
CA VAL A 4 -14.86 4.71 42.31
C VAL A 4 -15.17 5.00 40.84
N ASN A 5 -15.97 6.03 40.55
CA ASN A 5 -16.31 6.44 39.19
C ASN A 5 -15.14 7.09 38.43
N LEU A 6 -14.24 7.77 39.14
CA LEU A 6 -13.04 8.34 38.54
C LEU A 6 -12.05 7.24 38.16
N VAL A 7 -11.80 6.28 39.05
CA VAL A 7 -10.86 5.17 38.79
C VAL A 7 -11.32 4.31 37.60
N THR A 8 -12.61 3.98 37.50
CA THR A 8 -13.15 3.22 36.36
C THR A 8 -13.07 4.00 35.05
N LYS A 9 -13.33 5.31 35.07
CA LYS A 9 -13.18 6.18 33.90
C LYS A 9 -11.72 6.25 33.42
N TRP A 10 -10.76 6.40 34.34
CA TRP A 10 -9.33 6.40 34.03
C TRP A 10 -8.83 5.06 33.48
N GLN A 11 -9.32 3.94 34.02
CA GLN A 11 -9.02 2.61 33.47
C GLN A 11 -9.59 2.42 32.07
N GLY A 12 -10.82 2.90 31.81
CA GLY A 12 -11.44 2.89 30.49
C GLY A 12 -10.66 3.70 29.45
N VAL A 13 -10.13 4.87 29.82
CA VAL A 13 -9.28 5.71 28.95
C VAL A 13 -7.96 5.01 28.65
N LYS A 14 -7.27 4.48 29.68
CA LYS A 14 -6.02 3.72 29.49
C LYS A 14 -6.22 2.53 28.56
N ALA A 15 -7.29 1.76 28.74
CA ALA A 15 -7.61 0.62 27.89
C ALA A 15 -7.84 1.03 26.42
N LYS A 16 -8.51 2.17 26.17
CA LYS A 16 -8.68 2.70 24.81
C LYS A 16 -7.36 3.13 24.17
N ILE A 17 -6.50 3.82 24.92
CA ILE A 17 -5.19 4.26 24.44
C ILE A 17 -4.31 3.06 24.08
N VAL A 18 -4.25 2.03 24.94
CA VAL A 18 -3.47 0.81 24.66
C VAL A 18 -4.00 0.12 23.40
N LYS A 19 -5.32 0.00 23.24
CA LYS A 19 -5.92 -0.57 22.02
C LYS A 19 -5.55 0.21 20.76
N PHE A 20 -5.50 1.54 20.83
CA PHE A 20 -5.12 2.36 19.67
C PHE A 20 -3.62 2.26 19.37
N ALA A 21 -2.78 2.26 20.41
CA ALA A 21 -1.33 2.13 20.27
C ALA A 21 -0.90 0.83 19.58
N MET A 22 -1.70 -0.24 19.69
CA MET A 22 -1.46 -1.49 18.96
C MET A 22 -1.57 -1.35 17.44
N TYR A 23 -2.17 -0.28 16.91
CA TYR A 23 -2.24 -0.04 15.47
C TYR A 23 -1.15 0.89 14.94
N LEU A 24 -0.39 1.54 15.83
CA LEU A 24 0.68 2.45 15.45
C LEU A 24 1.72 1.79 14.52
N PRO A 25 2.14 0.53 14.75
CA PRO A 25 3.11 -0.11 13.86
C PRO A 25 2.60 -0.28 12.43
N ALA A 26 1.28 -0.45 12.22
CA ALA A 26 0.71 -0.55 10.88
C ALA A 26 0.90 0.77 10.10
N ILE A 27 0.69 1.92 10.76
CA ILE A 27 0.93 3.24 10.17
C ILE A 27 2.43 3.41 9.85
N VAL A 28 3.32 3.03 10.78
CA VAL A 28 4.77 3.11 10.56
C VAL A 28 5.19 2.28 9.35
N PHE A 29 4.69 1.05 9.21
CA PHE A 29 4.93 0.22 8.03
C PHE A 29 4.37 0.84 6.75
N GLY A 30 3.24 1.53 6.82
CA GLY A 30 2.69 2.28 5.70
C GLY A 30 3.59 3.43 5.26
N VAL A 31 4.15 4.19 6.19
CA VAL A 31 5.12 5.26 5.90
C VAL A 31 6.40 4.69 5.29
N LEU A 32 6.94 3.62 5.87
CA LEU A 32 8.13 2.96 5.33
C LEU A 32 7.88 2.39 3.92
N LEU A 33 6.68 1.88 3.64
CA LEU A 33 6.28 1.44 2.30
C LEU A 33 6.27 2.60 1.30
N VAL A 34 5.79 3.77 1.70
CA VAL A 34 5.85 4.99 0.86
C VAL A 34 7.29 5.34 0.54
N GLU A 35 8.14 5.47 1.57
CA GLU A 35 9.55 5.81 1.40
C GLU A 35 10.27 4.80 0.49
N ALA A 36 10.03 3.51 0.70
CA ALA A 36 10.63 2.46 -0.12
C ALA A 36 10.17 2.54 -1.58
N ASN A 37 8.89 2.86 -1.85
CA ASN A 37 8.42 3.07 -3.22
C ASN A 37 9.07 4.30 -3.85
N LEU A 38 9.15 5.43 -3.15
CA LEU A 38 9.77 6.66 -3.67
C LEU A 38 11.24 6.43 -4.04
N GLN A 39 12.00 5.75 -3.17
CA GLN A 39 13.40 5.41 -3.44
C GLN A 39 13.53 4.42 -4.60
N LEU A 40 12.68 3.39 -4.65
CA LEU A 40 12.69 2.40 -5.72
C LEU A 40 12.40 3.04 -7.08
N PHE A 41 11.37 3.88 -7.16
CA PHE A 41 11.02 4.60 -8.39
C PHE A 41 12.07 5.62 -8.78
N SER A 42 12.71 6.31 -7.82
CA SER A 42 13.84 7.19 -8.11
C SER A 42 15.00 6.43 -8.77
N TYR A 43 15.28 5.22 -8.31
CA TYR A 43 16.33 4.38 -8.89
C TYR A 43 15.96 3.85 -10.27
N THR A 44 14.74 3.33 -10.44
CA THR A 44 14.31 2.71 -11.70
C THR A 44 13.97 3.72 -12.80
N ALA A 45 13.61 4.96 -12.44
CA ALA A 45 13.28 6.01 -13.41
C ALA A 45 14.40 6.23 -14.44
N ASN A 46 15.67 6.27 -14.00
CA ASN A 46 16.81 6.42 -14.90
C ASN A 46 16.96 5.25 -15.86
N HIS A 47 16.70 4.03 -15.40
CA HIS A 47 16.76 2.83 -16.22
C HIS A 47 15.65 2.84 -17.29
N MET A 48 14.41 3.09 -16.88
CA MET A 48 13.27 3.11 -17.79
C MET A 48 13.33 4.29 -18.77
N LEU A 49 13.84 5.45 -18.36
CA LEU A 49 14.06 6.58 -19.27
C LEU A 49 15.05 6.22 -20.39
N ARG A 50 16.17 5.58 -20.05
CA ARG A 50 17.15 5.12 -21.05
C ARG A 50 16.57 4.07 -21.98
N TYR A 51 15.75 3.16 -21.45
CA TYR A 51 15.02 2.19 -22.25
C TYR A 51 14.11 2.89 -23.27
N LEU A 52 13.25 3.81 -22.83
CA LEU A 52 12.33 4.53 -23.72
C LEU A 52 13.09 5.37 -24.77
N GLN A 53 14.19 6.01 -24.39
CA GLN A 53 15.04 6.79 -25.32
C GLN A 53 15.73 5.91 -26.38
N SER A 54 15.98 4.64 -26.08
CA SER A 54 16.62 3.71 -27.01
C SER A 54 15.67 3.14 -28.07
N VAL A 55 14.36 3.36 -27.91
CA VAL A 55 13.33 2.80 -28.79
C VAL A 55 13.11 3.74 -29.98
N PRO A 56 13.34 3.28 -31.22
CA PRO A 56 13.09 4.10 -32.40
C PRO A 56 11.58 4.33 -32.59
N ASN A 57 11.20 5.58 -32.92
CA ASN A 57 9.81 6.00 -33.14
C ASN A 57 8.86 5.85 -31.93
N TYR A 58 9.37 6.01 -30.71
CA TYR A 58 8.53 6.05 -29.51
C TYR A 58 7.45 7.15 -29.58
N HIS A 59 6.22 6.80 -29.21
CA HIS A 59 5.08 7.70 -29.10
C HIS A 59 4.13 7.27 -27.97
N ILE A 60 3.10 8.08 -27.70
CA ILE A 60 2.16 7.90 -26.57
C ILE A 60 1.36 6.57 -26.56
N ASN A 61 1.33 5.86 -27.68
CA ASN A 61 0.57 4.61 -27.88
C ASN A 61 1.48 3.43 -28.23
N SER A 62 2.79 3.58 -28.02
CA SER A 62 3.73 2.48 -28.28
C SER A 62 3.65 1.41 -27.20
N ILE A 63 3.94 0.16 -27.57
CA ILE A 63 3.84 -1.02 -26.69
C ILE A 63 4.74 -0.91 -25.44
N GLU A 64 5.80 -0.11 -25.54
CA GLU A 64 6.73 0.21 -24.47
C GLU A 64 6.04 0.84 -23.26
N ASN A 65 4.94 1.57 -23.47
CA ASN A 65 4.13 2.08 -22.36
C ASN A 65 3.41 0.96 -21.59
N LEU A 66 3.04 -0.16 -22.24
CA LEU A 66 2.53 -1.33 -21.52
C LEU A 66 3.62 -1.98 -20.67
N TRP A 67 4.86 -2.05 -21.18
CA TRP A 67 6.00 -2.54 -20.42
C TRP A 67 6.30 -1.65 -19.21
N LEU A 68 6.18 -0.33 -19.38
CA LEU A 68 6.31 0.64 -18.28
C LEU A 68 5.24 0.42 -17.21
N ILE A 69 3.97 0.25 -17.60
CA ILE A 69 2.87 -0.09 -16.68
C ILE A 69 3.17 -1.38 -15.93
N LEU A 70 3.51 -2.44 -16.66
CA LEU A 70 3.75 -3.76 -16.09
C LEU A 70 4.91 -3.71 -15.09
N HIS A 71 6.01 -3.04 -15.45
CA HIS A 71 7.16 -2.83 -14.59
C HIS A 71 6.76 -2.13 -13.28
N ASP A 72 6.09 -0.98 -13.37
CA ASP A 72 5.77 -0.15 -12.21
C ASP A 72 4.76 -0.84 -11.28
N VAL A 73 3.71 -1.42 -11.85
CA VAL A 73 2.69 -2.20 -11.13
C VAL A 73 3.32 -3.39 -10.42
N THR A 74 4.23 -4.11 -11.09
CA THR A 74 4.89 -5.28 -10.51
C THR A 74 5.73 -4.88 -9.30
N LEU A 75 6.50 -3.79 -9.40
CA LEU A 75 7.32 -3.30 -8.29
C LEU A 75 6.47 -2.88 -7.10
N ILE A 76 5.39 -2.13 -7.34
CA ILE A 76 4.44 -1.70 -6.29
C ILE A 76 3.86 -2.91 -5.58
N VAL A 77 3.30 -3.87 -6.33
CA VAL A 77 2.66 -5.06 -5.75
C VAL A 77 3.68 -5.90 -4.98
N PHE A 78 4.88 -6.08 -5.53
CA PHE A 78 5.96 -6.81 -4.87
C PHE A 78 6.38 -6.14 -3.56
N LEU A 79 6.55 -4.81 -3.55
CA LEU A 79 6.95 -4.09 -2.35
C LEU A 79 5.84 -4.12 -1.29
N SER A 80 4.59 -3.89 -1.69
CA SER A 80 3.43 -4.05 -0.81
C SER A 80 3.33 -5.47 -0.25
N PHE A 81 3.66 -6.49 -1.04
CA PHE A 81 3.73 -7.88 -0.58
C PHE A 81 4.81 -8.04 0.50
N VAL A 82 6.03 -7.60 0.23
CA VAL A 82 7.14 -7.68 1.19
C VAL A 82 6.77 -7.00 2.51
N PHE A 83 6.25 -5.77 2.46
CA PHE A 83 5.87 -5.03 3.66
C PHE A 83 4.69 -5.65 4.40
N TYR A 84 3.62 -6.05 3.71
CA TYR A 84 2.43 -6.63 4.35
C TYR A 84 2.76 -7.95 5.04
N PHE A 85 3.50 -8.85 4.38
CA PHE A 85 3.89 -10.12 4.99
C PHE A 85 4.99 -9.96 6.05
N SER A 86 5.89 -8.99 5.90
CA SER A 86 6.87 -8.66 6.95
C SER A 86 6.19 -8.11 8.20
N TYR A 87 5.20 -7.23 8.06
CA TYR A 87 4.37 -6.76 9.18
C TYR A 87 3.76 -7.96 9.92
N ARG A 88 3.10 -8.87 9.20
CA ARG A 88 2.48 -10.05 9.80
C ARG A 88 3.47 -10.99 10.48
N LYS A 89 4.66 -11.17 9.91
CA LYS A 89 5.68 -12.08 10.43
C LYS A 89 6.44 -11.50 11.61
N LEU A 90 6.89 -10.25 11.51
CA LEU A 90 7.71 -9.58 12.54
C LEU A 90 6.86 -9.08 13.71
N LEU A 91 5.63 -8.65 13.43
CA LEU A 91 4.71 -8.03 14.39
C LEU A 91 3.49 -8.91 14.63
N ALA A 92 3.68 -10.24 14.70
CA ALA A 92 2.60 -11.21 14.90
C ALA A 92 1.74 -11.00 16.18
N LYS A 93 2.24 -10.22 17.16
CA LYS A 93 1.51 -9.83 18.38
C LYS A 93 0.54 -8.66 18.16
N PHE A 94 0.64 -7.97 17.03
CA PHE A 94 -0.19 -6.82 16.68
C PHE A 94 -1.38 -7.23 15.80
N PRO A 95 -2.42 -6.39 15.69
CA PRO A 95 -3.63 -6.73 14.93
C PRO A 95 -3.34 -6.86 13.42
N ASP A 96 -3.79 -7.96 12.81
CA ASP A 96 -3.83 -8.19 11.35
C ASP A 96 -5.30 -8.26 10.90
N ASN A 97 -5.99 -7.13 10.95
CA ASN A 97 -7.38 -6.96 10.57
C ASN A 97 -7.55 -5.83 9.54
N LEU A 98 -8.78 -5.62 9.07
CA LEU A 98 -9.08 -4.61 8.06
C LEU A 98 -8.62 -3.20 8.47
N LEU A 99 -8.76 -2.84 9.75
CA LEU A 99 -8.32 -1.53 10.24
C LEU A 99 -6.79 -1.37 10.14
N SER A 100 -6.02 -2.39 10.53
CA SER A 100 -4.56 -2.36 10.36
C SER A 100 -4.15 -2.26 8.88
N ALA A 101 -4.84 -2.97 7.98
CA ALA A 101 -4.56 -2.90 6.55
C ALA A 101 -4.91 -1.51 5.98
N LEU A 102 -6.03 -0.91 6.39
CA LEU A 102 -6.41 0.46 6.03
C LEU A 102 -5.38 1.48 6.52
N LEU A 103 -4.95 1.38 7.78
CA LEU A 103 -3.94 2.27 8.36
C LEU A 103 -2.57 2.13 7.70
N MET A 104 -2.20 0.92 7.28
CA MET A 104 -0.98 0.68 6.53
C MET A 104 -1.07 1.20 5.08
N GLN A 105 -2.24 1.13 4.45
CA GLN A 105 -2.47 1.67 3.10
C GLN A 105 -2.57 3.20 3.09
N PHE A 106 -3.04 3.80 4.19
CA PHE A 106 -3.41 5.21 4.27
C PHE A 106 -2.30 6.19 3.84
N PRO A 107 -1.02 6.05 4.29
CA PRO A 107 0.05 6.93 3.84
C PRO A 107 0.22 6.93 2.32
N MET A 108 0.19 5.75 1.69
CA MET A 108 0.30 5.63 0.24
C MET A 108 -0.91 6.22 -0.47
N LEU A 109 -2.12 5.97 0.04
CA LEU A 109 -3.35 6.56 -0.49
C LEU A 109 -3.26 8.08 -0.45
N PHE A 110 -2.78 8.66 0.66
CA PHE A 110 -2.59 10.10 0.80
C PHE A 110 -1.63 10.65 -0.27
N VAL A 111 -0.46 10.03 -0.44
CA VAL A 111 0.52 10.45 -1.46
C VAL A 111 -0.07 10.37 -2.87
N CYS A 112 -0.73 9.26 -3.22
CA CYS A 112 -1.27 9.07 -4.56
C CYS A 112 -2.39 10.07 -4.89
N PHE A 113 -3.31 10.33 -3.97
CA PHE A 113 -4.47 11.19 -4.25
C PHE A 113 -4.19 12.69 -4.04
N PHE A 114 -3.31 13.07 -3.12
CA PHE A 114 -3.06 14.49 -2.82
C PHE A 114 -1.78 15.04 -3.43
N LEU A 115 -0.74 14.21 -3.63
CA LEU A 115 0.53 14.68 -4.18
C LEU A 115 0.68 14.34 -5.66
N ILE A 116 0.35 13.11 -6.06
CA ILE A 116 0.52 12.66 -7.45
C ILE A 116 -0.72 13.05 -8.29
N SER A 117 -1.91 12.86 -7.75
CA SER A 117 -3.21 13.11 -8.40
C SER A 117 -3.37 12.31 -9.72
N PRO A 118 -3.95 11.09 -9.69
CA PRO A 118 -4.24 10.34 -10.91
C PRO A 118 -5.05 11.19 -11.89
N THR A 119 -4.66 11.18 -13.17
CA THR A 119 -5.31 11.93 -14.24
C THR A 119 -6.66 11.32 -14.66
N PHE A 120 -6.86 10.03 -14.39
CA PHE A 120 -8.04 9.25 -14.80
C PHE A 120 -8.33 9.33 -16.31
N ASP A 121 -7.28 9.49 -17.11
CA ASP A 121 -7.34 9.49 -18.55
C ASP A 121 -6.89 8.12 -19.10
N PHE A 122 -7.69 7.57 -20.01
CA PHE A 122 -7.47 6.28 -20.66
C PHE A 122 -7.41 6.41 -22.19
N SER A 123 -7.24 7.63 -22.70
CA SER A 123 -7.20 7.96 -24.14
C SER A 123 -5.96 7.43 -24.87
N SER A 124 -4.86 7.19 -24.14
CA SER A 124 -3.59 6.71 -24.69
C SER A 124 -2.88 5.78 -23.72
N LEU A 125 -1.97 4.92 -24.21
CA LEU A 125 -1.23 3.99 -23.34
C LEU A 125 -0.40 4.73 -22.28
N PHE A 126 0.17 5.88 -22.64
CA PHE A 126 0.86 6.74 -21.68
C PHE A 126 -0.09 7.34 -20.62
N ALA A 127 -1.29 7.80 -21.01
CA ALA A 127 -2.28 8.29 -20.06
C ALA A 127 -2.76 7.19 -19.09
N ILE A 128 -2.95 5.96 -19.62
CA ILE A 128 -3.26 4.78 -18.81
C ILE A 128 -2.18 4.56 -17.75
N HIS A 129 -0.90 4.67 -18.11
CA HIS A 129 0.21 4.55 -17.14
C HIS A 129 0.08 5.55 -15.99
N THR A 130 -0.14 6.83 -16.29
CA THR A 130 -0.29 7.87 -15.27
C THR A 130 -1.53 7.70 -14.37
N SER A 131 -2.54 6.94 -14.83
CA SER A 131 -3.75 6.65 -14.08
C SER A 131 -3.65 5.36 -13.27
N VAL A 132 -3.14 4.27 -13.88
CA VAL A 132 -3.14 2.92 -13.30
C VAL A 132 -2.11 2.81 -12.18
N THR A 133 -0.91 3.34 -12.36
CA THR A 133 0.18 3.23 -11.37
C THR A 133 -0.22 3.76 -9.98
N PRO A 134 -0.73 4.99 -9.83
CA PRO A 134 -1.20 5.49 -8.53
C PRO A 134 -2.45 4.76 -8.00
N LEU A 135 -3.32 4.25 -8.87
CA LEU A 135 -4.48 3.45 -8.45
C LEU A 135 -4.06 2.10 -7.84
N VAL A 136 -3.08 1.44 -8.45
CA VAL A 136 -2.52 0.21 -7.91
C VAL A 136 -1.77 0.50 -6.60
N ALA A 137 -0.95 1.55 -6.55
CA ALA A 137 -0.25 1.94 -5.33
C ALA A 137 -1.20 2.18 -4.15
N SER A 138 -2.31 2.89 -4.39
CA SER A 138 -3.31 3.22 -3.37
C SER A 138 -4.23 2.06 -2.94
N SER A 139 -4.19 0.91 -3.62
CA SER A 139 -5.05 -0.25 -3.30
C SER A 139 -4.28 -1.55 -2.99
N SER A 140 -3.00 -1.62 -3.30
CA SER A 140 -2.18 -2.84 -3.26
C SER A 140 -2.18 -3.57 -1.92
N VAL A 141 -2.04 -2.88 -0.78
CA VAL A 141 -2.03 -3.51 0.55
C VAL A 141 -3.40 -4.11 0.87
N LEU A 142 -4.48 -3.41 0.50
CA LEU A 142 -5.85 -3.90 0.70
C LEU A 142 -6.15 -5.13 -0.15
N LEU A 143 -5.66 -5.15 -1.40
CA LEU A 143 -5.78 -6.32 -2.28
C LEU A 143 -5.06 -7.53 -1.68
N LEU A 144 -3.84 -7.35 -1.17
CA LEU A 144 -3.07 -8.42 -0.52
C LEU A 144 -3.74 -8.92 0.77
N TYR A 145 -4.29 -8.02 1.58
CA TYR A 145 -5.08 -8.38 2.76
C TYR A 145 -6.31 -9.20 2.37
N GLY A 146 -7.06 -8.75 1.35
CA GLY A 146 -8.23 -9.45 0.84
C GLY A 146 -7.89 -10.85 0.32
N PHE A 147 -6.83 -10.96 -0.47
CA PHE A 147 -6.34 -12.24 -1.00
C PHE A 147 -5.92 -13.21 0.11
N ASN A 148 -5.16 -12.73 1.09
CA ASN A 148 -4.76 -13.52 2.25
C ASN A 148 -5.97 -13.99 3.08
N ARG A 149 -6.99 -13.16 3.24
CA ARG A 149 -8.24 -13.53 3.93
C ARG A 149 -8.99 -14.63 3.18
N LEU A 150 -9.08 -14.56 1.85
CA LEU A 150 -9.73 -15.57 1.01
C LEU A 150 -9.00 -16.92 1.07
N ILE A 151 -7.66 -16.91 1.09
CA ILE A 151 -6.87 -18.13 1.26
C ILE A 151 -7.19 -18.77 2.61
N LYS A 152 -7.14 -17.99 3.70
CA LYS A 152 -7.42 -18.50 5.05
C LYS A 152 -8.82 -19.10 5.14
N SER A 153 -9.85 -18.45 4.59
CA SER A 153 -11.22 -18.99 4.63
C SER A 153 -11.37 -20.31 3.90
N LYS A 154 -10.65 -20.52 2.78
CA LYS A 154 -10.70 -21.80 2.06
C LYS A 154 -10.06 -22.94 2.85
N VAL A 155 -8.96 -22.67 3.55
CA VAL A 155 -8.27 -23.68 4.36
C VAL A 155 -9.16 -24.16 5.51
N THR A 156 -9.89 -23.27 6.19
CA THR A 156 -10.78 -23.64 7.29
C THR A 156 -12.01 -24.45 6.87
N HIS A 157 -12.39 -24.43 5.60
CA HIS A 157 -13.51 -25.23 5.07
C HIS A 157 -13.07 -26.63 4.61
N LEU A 158 -11.78 -26.90 4.54
CA LEU A 158 -11.20 -28.18 4.10
C LEU A 158 -10.62 -29.01 5.27
N SER A 159 -10.62 -28.47 6.48
CA SER A 159 -10.20 -29.12 7.73
C SER A 159 -11.40 -29.52 8.57
#